data_AF-A0A7D7VB63-F1
#
_entry.id   AF-A0A7D7VB63-F1
#
_cell.length_a   1.000
_cell.length_b   1.000
_cell.length_c   1.000
_cell.angle_alpha   90.00
_cell.angle_beta   90.00
_cell.angle_gamma   90.00
#
_symmetry.space_group_name_H-M   'P 1'
#
loop_
_entity.id
_entity.type
_entity.pdbx_description
1 polymer ?
#
loop_
_entity_poly.entity_id
_entity_poly.type
_entity_poly.pdbx_seq_one_letter_code
_entity_poly.pdbx_strand_id
1 'polypeptide(L)'
;MTNKTISVLFIMTVLMTSATAASVDLIPNAEALKSEGKNAPGRISVNSFGSANNNVVCGDRLCSEVEPETSMTMTKKQPHLSHTNLPLDIPLTMGYANGEEIFYISTEASVEDVANHLTDLTGFRVAYTPALALAPEESLAQIYAFTNGVEGSGAFGFQPQVADSQPGDDQYSPLWNVNAVTWSDDAQPRELKSEMAILEAQDNGELSFEEAGVIVNCPFVKWNGGHLQLRDNSHVTDADPYGGGQVLDIDLENMKVTFVAHRGFAPNGDTIYYIATDASSKDVADALGVIHVPRIQGTISTASSSDLYVFTNGLEGNGPLGFQASIGSTTVGDKFYSPLWRIQTATWDNPDNVDFLKTVGEISQAATMGKLETGLAGFVVNCPFVEVDSKMMMSDKHMMKDTMMMKDTMMMKDDNMMKDDNMMMMKDDMIMKNDPMIGALTAPSGDAPFGGNTVGTFSISVDRSDHVNVTTHITSTSSGMVQEGWLVDMDSGYKLSLGKSHDNGQLSFSQQMVNPWIYDVLVITEEPIGDSNPAPNVSVGGVLLETPFGL
;
A
#
# COMPACT_ATOMS: atom_id res chain seq x y z
N MET A 1 56.24 11.35 -34.52
CA MET A 1 57.15 12.51 -34.38
C MET A 1 56.44 13.75 -34.92
N THR A 2 56.52 14.90 -34.22
CA THR A 2 56.40 16.30 -34.73
C THR A 2 55.19 16.70 -35.61
N ASN A 3 54.30 17.59 -35.14
CA ASN A 3 54.29 19.08 -35.35
C ASN A 3 53.99 19.50 -36.83
N LYS A 4 53.25 20.57 -37.20
CA LYS A 4 52.62 21.75 -36.53
C LYS A 4 51.69 22.45 -37.57
N THR A 5 50.57 23.15 -37.23
CA THR A 5 50.41 24.62 -37.03
C THR A 5 50.88 25.50 -38.22
N ILE A 6 50.10 26.39 -38.89
CA ILE A 6 48.65 26.79 -38.83
C ILE A 6 48.26 27.72 -40.04
N SER A 7 46.99 28.19 -40.15
CA SER A 7 46.47 29.34 -40.97
C SER A 7 46.29 29.19 -42.51
N VAL A 8 45.43 29.93 -43.27
CA VAL A 8 44.18 30.75 -43.14
C VAL A 8 44.13 31.77 -44.31
N LEU A 9 42.92 32.15 -44.78
CA LEU A 9 42.50 33.50 -45.28
C LEU A 9 41.99 33.68 -46.75
N PHE A 10 40.74 34.17 -46.83
CA PHE A 10 40.08 35.01 -47.88
C PHE A 10 39.82 34.42 -49.29
N ILE A 11 38.65 34.63 -49.90
CA ILE A 11 38.10 35.95 -50.35
C ILE A 11 36.59 36.12 -50.07
N MET A 12 36.17 37.37 -49.93
CA MET A 12 34.82 37.85 -49.58
C MET A 12 34.24 38.71 -50.73
N THR A 13 32.98 39.18 -50.60
CA THR A 13 32.31 40.30 -51.33
C THR A 13 31.69 39.93 -52.70
N VAL A 14 30.53 40.50 -53.14
CA VAL A 14 29.59 41.48 -52.54
C VAL A 14 28.23 41.43 -53.28
N LEU A 15 27.12 41.70 -52.59
CA LEU A 15 26.18 42.82 -52.89
C LEU A 15 25.02 42.91 -51.88
N MET A 16 24.85 44.10 -51.31
CA MET A 16 23.73 44.52 -50.46
C MET A 16 23.33 45.94 -50.87
N THR A 17 22.02 46.17 -51.07
CA THR A 17 21.30 47.47 -50.98
C THR A 17 19.81 47.10 -50.91
N SER A 18 19.13 47.16 -49.75
CA SER A 18 18.47 48.35 -49.15
C SER A 18 17.31 48.91 -50.01
N ALA A 19 16.12 49.23 -49.49
CA ALA A 19 15.80 49.66 -48.12
C ALA A 19 14.32 49.50 -47.67
N THR A 20 14.14 49.55 -46.34
CA THR A 20 12.99 50.05 -45.54
C THR A 20 11.59 49.39 -45.58
N ALA A 21 11.32 48.67 -44.49
CA ALA A 21 10.22 48.92 -43.53
C ALA A 21 8.76 48.57 -43.88
N ALA A 22 8.37 47.36 -43.45
CA ALA A 22 7.23 47.21 -42.53
C ALA A 22 7.62 46.18 -41.47
N SER A 23 7.62 46.55 -40.19
CA SER A 23 7.79 45.62 -39.07
C SER A 23 6.48 44.87 -38.87
N VAL A 24 6.47 43.58 -39.21
CA VAL A 24 5.49 42.63 -38.67
C VAL A 24 6.11 42.03 -37.44
N ASP A 25 5.42 42.15 -36.30
CA ASP A 25 5.85 41.55 -35.04
C ASP A 25 5.87 40.02 -35.17
N LEU A 26 7.05 39.46 -35.37
CA LEU A 26 7.33 38.06 -35.09
C LEU A 26 7.34 37.90 -33.57
N ILE A 27 6.16 37.71 -32.98
CA ILE A 27 6.00 37.25 -31.61
C ILE A 27 6.79 35.94 -31.48
N PRO A 28 7.84 35.87 -30.64
CA PRO A 28 8.50 34.61 -30.35
C PRO A 28 7.52 33.76 -29.52
N ASN A 29 7.03 32.66 -30.09
CA ASN A 29 6.08 31.79 -29.41
C ASN A 29 6.62 31.29 -28.06
N ALA A 30 5.82 31.42 -27.00
CA ALA A 30 6.16 31.03 -25.63
C ALA A 30 6.35 29.51 -25.40
N GLU A 31 6.20 28.70 -26.45
CA GLU A 31 6.26 27.23 -26.42
C GLU A 31 7.67 26.67 -26.69
N ALA A 32 8.56 27.43 -27.34
CA ALA A 32 9.84 26.91 -27.84
C ALA A 32 10.99 26.82 -26.79
N LEU A 33 10.75 27.17 -25.53
CA LEU A 33 11.78 27.18 -24.47
C LEU A 33 11.45 26.36 -23.21
N LYS A 34 10.27 25.71 -23.14
CA LYS A 34 9.86 24.97 -21.93
C LYS A 34 10.36 23.51 -21.86
N SER A 35 11.10 23.01 -22.88
CA SER A 35 11.60 21.62 -22.92
C SER A 35 13.09 21.42 -23.28
N GLU A 36 13.92 22.48 -23.33
CA GLU A 36 15.35 22.34 -23.68
C GLU A 36 16.34 22.75 -22.58
N GLY A 37 17.10 21.77 -22.07
CA GLY A 37 18.49 21.97 -21.62
C GLY A 37 18.74 22.36 -20.16
N LYS A 38 19.69 21.64 -19.52
CA LYS A 38 20.06 21.80 -18.10
C LYS A 38 20.76 23.13 -17.69
N ASN A 39 20.82 24.16 -18.54
CA ASN A 39 21.66 25.36 -18.32
C ASN A 39 21.00 26.71 -18.73
N ALA A 40 19.72 26.93 -18.47
CA ALA A 40 19.07 28.23 -18.66
C ALA A 40 19.38 29.22 -17.51
N PRO A 41 19.69 30.52 -17.77
CA PRO A 41 19.90 31.51 -16.71
C PRO A 41 18.61 31.79 -15.94
N GLY A 42 18.63 31.63 -14.61
CA GLY A 42 17.46 31.94 -13.75
C GLY A 42 17.33 31.11 -12.47
N ARG A 43 18.02 29.96 -12.35
CA ARG A 43 18.04 29.19 -11.09
C ARG A 43 19.15 29.69 -10.15
N ILE A 44 18.75 30.31 -9.03
CA ILE A 44 19.56 30.39 -7.80
C ILE A 44 19.06 29.25 -6.89
N SER A 45 19.98 28.46 -6.31
CA SER A 45 19.60 27.41 -5.35
C SER A 45 19.43 27.97 -3.94
N VAL A 46 18.73 27.22 -3.09
CA VAL A 46 18.39 27.59 -1.70
C VAL A 46 19.60 27.81 -0.76
N ASN A 47 20.83 27.62 -1.23
CA ASN A 47 22.06 27.73 -0.44
C ASN A 47 22.86 29.04 -0.68
N SER A 48 22.25 30.07 -1.26
CA SER A 48 22.91 31.36 -1.52
C SER A 48 22.78 32.33 -0.34
N PHE A 49 23.56 32.10 0.72
CA PHE A 49 23.69 33.02 1.86
C PHE A 49 25.10 33.63 1.92
N GLY A 50 25.20 34.93 2.15
CA GLY A 50 26.46 35.64 2.27
C GLY A 50 26.40 37.11 1.83
N SER A 51 27.49 37.84 2.04
CA SER A 51 27.59 39.30 1.84
C SER A 51 27.37 39.79 0.39
N ALA A 52 27.26 38.87 -0.58
CA ALA A 52 26.94 39.19 -1.97
C ALA A 52 25.45 39.56 -2.19
N ASN A 53 24.57 39.17 -1.25
CA ASN A 53 23.11 39.22 -1.43
C ASN A 53 22.43 40.30 -0.56
N ASN A 54 23.21 41.21 0.03
CA ASN A 54 22.75 42.21 1.02
C ASN A 54 21.76 43.26 0.51
N ASN A 55 21.59 43.37 -0.81
CA ASN A 55 20.70 44.32 -1.48
C ASN A 55 19.40 43.68 -2.02
N VAL A 56 19.15 42.40 -1.70
CA VAL A 56 17.96 41.67 -2.15
C VAL A 56 16.87 41.78 -1.09
N VAL A 57 15.63 41.95 -1.54
CA VAL A 57 14.43 41.99 -0.68
C VAL A 57 13.82 40.59 -0.63
N CYS A 58 13.61 40.07 0.59
CA CYS A 58 12.96 38.81 0.89
C CYS A 58 11.60 39.12 1.55
N GLY A 59 10.50 39.00 0.82
CA GLY A 59 9.19 39.46 1.28
C GLY A 59 9.10 40.99 1.27
N ASP A 60 8.91 41.61 2.43
CA ASP A 60 8.78 43.05 2.61
C ASP A 60 10.04 43.74 3.20
N ARG A 61 11.12 42.98 3.45
CA ARG A 61 12.36 43.48 4.09
C ARG A 61 13.63 42.96 3.43
N LEU A 62 14.79 43.54 3.75
CA LEU A 62 16.07 43.10 3.18
C LEU A 62 16.49 41.73 3.77
N CYS A 63 16.99 40.82 2.93
CA CYS A 63 17.38 39.47 3.35
C CYS A 63 18.53 39.46 4.39
N SER A 64 19.22 40.59 4.59
CA SER A 64 20.24 40.80 5.62
C SER A 64 19.69 41.17 7.01
N GLU A 65 18.39 41.41 7.15
CA GLU A 65 17.72 41.77 8.41
C GLU A 65 17.06 40.58 9.12
N VAL A 66 17.17 39.38 8.52
CA VAL A 66 16.69 38.12 9.11
C VAL A 66 17.83 37.52 9.94
N GLU A 67 17.74 37.62 11.27
CA GLU A 67 18.61 36.81 12.14
C GLU A 67 18.22 35.33 12.02
N PRO A 68 19.20 34.40 12.01
CA PRO A 68 18.90 32.98 11.94
C PRO A 68 18.30 32.52 13.26
N GLU A 69 16.99 32.22 13.28
CA GLU A 69 16.41 31.52 14.42
C GLU A 69 17.13 30.18 14.61
N THR A 70 17.63 29.98 15.83
CA THR A 70 18.38 28.79 16.22
C THR A 70 17.58 27.53 15.98
N SER A 71 18.21 26.58 15.28
CA SER A 71 17.69 25.23 15.05
C SER A 71 17.13 24.61 16.33
N MET A 72 15.80 24.51 16.38
CA MET A 72 15.12 23.37 16.97
C MET A 72 14.68 22.49 15.82
N THR A 73 15.18 21.26 15.76
CA THR A 73 14.70 20.23 14.84
C THR A 73 13.28 19.86 15.23
N MET A 74 12.30 20.51 14.61
CA MET A 74 10.89 20.11 14.67
C MET A 74 10.75 18.85 13.81
N THR A 75 10.87 17.65 14.40
CA THR A 75 10.60 16.42 13.67
C THR A 75 9.16 16.43 13.16
N LYS A 76 9.01 16.32 11.84
CA LYS A 76 7.69 16.17 11.22
C LYS A 76 7.11 14.82 11.63
N LYS A 77 5.97 14.84 12.30
CA LYS A 77 5.22 13.63 12.65
C LYS A 77 4.23 13.30 11.55
N GLN A 78 3.90 12.02 11.38
CA GLN A 78 2.79 11.62 10.53
C GLN A 78 1.47 12.26 11.02
N PRO A 79 0.46 12.43 10.16
CA PRO A 79 -0.89 12.76 10.61
C PRO A 79 -1.34 11.79 11.71
N HIS A 80 -1.96 12.29 12.79
CA HIS A 80 -2.32 11.44 13.93
C HIS A 80 -3.32 10.35 13.51
N LEU A 81 -2.82 9.15 13.27
CA LEU A 81 -3.62 7.95 13.09
C LEU A 81 -4.16 7.53 14.46
N SER A 82 -5.47 7.33 14.56
CA SER A 82 -6.07 6.65 15.71
C SER A 82 -6.13 5.14 15.50
N HIS A 83 -6.18 4.39 16.60
CA HIS A 83 -6.25 2.93 16.62
C HIS A 83 -5.07 2.30 15.87
N THR A 84 -3.85 2.81 16.06
CA THR A 84 -2.64 2.27 15.42
C THR A 84 -2.21 0.95 16.03
N ASN A 85 -2.48 0.76 17.32
CA ASN A 85 -2.21 -0.46 18.07
C ASN A 85 -3.52 -0.89 18.76
N LEU A 86 -4.01 -2.11 18.48
CA LEU A 86 -5.22 -2.66 19.10
C LEU A 86 -4.93 -4.01 19.78
N PRO A 87 -5.46 -4.28 20.98
CA PRO A 87 -5.46 -5.63 21.53
C PRO A 87 -6.43 -6.51 20.72
N LEU A 88 -5.93 -7.64 20.21
CA LEU A 88 -6.72 -8.62 19.46
C LEU A 88 -6.63 -9.99 20.12
N ASP A 89 -7.77 -10.52 20.53
CA ASP A 89 -7.92 -11.88 21.02
C ASP A 89 -7.99 -12.88 19.86
N ILE A 90 -7.11 -13.88 19.87
CA ILE A 90 -7.07 -14.99 18.90
C ILE A 90 -7.17 -16.32 19.67
N PRO A 91 -8.04 -17.26 19.26
CA PRO A 91 -8.12 -18.60 19.86
C PRO A 91 -6.82 -19.40 19.67
N LEU A 92 -6.39 -20.08 20.73
CA LEU A 92 -5.29 -21.03 20.69
C LEU A 92 -5.80 -22.42 20.32
N THR A 93 -5.07 -23.12 19.46
CA THR A 93 -5.22 -24.56 19.24
C THR A 93 -4.10 -25.28 19.98
N MET A 94 -4.44 -26.37 20.69
CA MET A 94 -3.44 -27.27 21.30
C MET A 94 -3.06 -28.38 20.32
N GLY A 95 -1.77 -28.67 20.25
CA GLY A 95 -1.19 -29.81 19.54
C GLY A 95 -0.02 -30.40 20.33
N TYR A 96 0.73 -31.30 19.70
CA TYR A 96 1.95 -31.88 20.27
C TYR A 96 3.18 -31.61 19.39
N ALA A 97 4.33 -31.45 20.02
CA ALA A 97 5.64 -31.56 19.35
C ALA A 97 6.62 -32.23 20.32
N ASN A 98 7.48 -33.12 19.82
CA ASN A 98 8.53 -33.78 20.62
C ASN A 98 8.05 -34.47 21.93
N GLY A 99 6.78 -34.88 22.01
CA GLY A 99 6.17 -35.54 23.16
C GLY A 99 5.42 -34.59 24.13
N GLU A 100 5.47 -33.28 23.88
CA GLU A 100 5.03 -32.22 24.78
C GLU A 100 3.90 -31.40 24.16
N GLU A 101 3.06 -30.76 24.99
CA GLU A 101 1.99 -29.87 24.52
C GLU A 101 2.54 -28.56 23.94
N ILE A 102 2.02 -28.18 22.79
CA ILE A 102 2.30 -26.91 22.11
C ILE A 102 0.98 -26.18 21.81
N PHE A 103 1.05 -24.86 21.69
CA PHE A 103 -0.11 -23.99 21.48
C PHE A 103 0.19 -23.02 20.35
N TYR A 104 -0.69 -22.96 19.36
CA TYR A 104 -0.51 -22.19 18.13
C TYR A 104 -1.80 -21.50 17.72
N ILE A 105 -1.68 -20.53 16.81
CA ILE A 105 -2.80 -19.92 16.09
C ILE A 105 -2.81 -20.44 14.65
N SER A 106 -3.96 -20.47 13.99
CA SER A 106 -4.07 -20.76 12.56
C SER A 106 -4.51 -19.50 11.84
N THR A 107 -3.78 -19.07 10.81
CA THR A 107 -4.02 -17.76 10.18
C THR A 107 -4.20 -17.82 8.67
N GLU A 108 -3.54 -18.76 7.98
CA GLU A 108 -3.69 -18.95 6.52
C GLU A 108 -3.65 -20.43 6.11
N ALA A 109 -4.32 -20.78 5.00
CA ALA A 109 -4.22 -22.09 4.36
C ALA A 109 -4.20 -21.95 2.82
N SER A 110 -3.44 -22.82 2.13
CA SER A 110 -3.26 -22.78 0.69
C SER A 110 -4.43 -23.34 -0.12
N VAL A 111 -5.45 -23.91 0.54
CA VAL A 111 -6.64 -24.50 -0.06
C VAL A 111 -7.88 -23.90 0.62
N GLU A 112 -8.84 -23.45 -0.18
CA GLU A 112 -10.02 -22.69 0.27
C GLU A 112 -10.90 -23.49 1.25
N ASP A 113 -11.21 -24.75 0.92
CA ASP A 113 -11.98 -25.63 1.81
C ASP A 113 -11.31 -25.84 3.17
N VAL A 114 -9.97 -25.87 3.22
CA VAL A 114 -9.22 -25.99 4.48
C VAL A 114 -9.23 -24.67 5.27
N ALA A 115 -9.12 -23.53 4.59
CA ALA A 115 -9.25 -22.21 5.23
C ALA A 115 -10.63 -22.04 5.87
N ASN A 116 -11.70 -22.42 5.15
CA ASN A 116 -13.07 -22.40 5.64
C ASN A 116 -13.25 -23.36 6.83
N HIS A 117 -12.78 -24.61 6.70
CA HIS A 117 -12.86 -25.61 7.76
C HIS A 117 -12.12 -25.20 9.04
N LEU A 118 -10.90 -24.65 8.93
CA LEU A 118 -10.16 -24.14 10.09
C LEU A 118 -10.80 -22.88 10.68
N THR A 119 -11.48 -22.06 9.86
CA THR A 119 -12.26 -20.92 10.34
C THR A 119 -13.44 -21.38 11.21
N ASP A 120 -14.22 -22.36 10.73
CA ASP A 120 -15.34 -22.94 11.46
C ASP A 120 -14.88 -23.67 12.74
N LEU A 121 -13.74 -24.37 12.68
CA LEU A 121 -13.17 -25.12 13.81
C LEU A 121 -12.67 -24.22 14.94
N THR A 122 -11.97 -23.13 14.60
CA THR A 122 -11.36 -22.22 15.59
C THR A 122 -12.30 -21.10 16.02
N GLY A 123 -13.33 -20.78 15.22
CA GLY A 123 -14.16 -19.59 15.40
C GLY A 123 -13.43 -18.28 15.07
N PHE A 124 -12.24 -18.36 14.45
CA PHE A 124 -11.42 -17.22 14.05
C PHE A 124 -11.06 -17.34 12.57
N ARG A 125 -11.00 -16.20 11.87
CA ARG A 125 -10.88 -16.16 10.42
C ARG A 125 -9.48 -16.59 9.94
N VAL A 126 -9.44 -17.64 9.11
CA VAL A 126 -8.25 -18.16 8.43
C VAL A 126 -8.30 -17.79 6.95
N ALA A 127 -7.24 -17.17 6.40
CA ALA A 127 -7.26 -16.75 5.00
C ALA A 127 -7.00 -17.89 4.03
N TYR A 128 -7.82 -18.00 2.99
CA TYR A 128 -7.43 -18.70 1.78
C TYR A 128 -6.28 -17.94 1.08
N THR A 129 -5.12 -18.59 0.98
CA THR A 129 -3.84 -17.99 0.56
C THR A 129 -3.10 -18.93 -0.39
N PRO A 130 -3.52 -19.05 -1.66
CA PRO A 130 -2.97 -20.03 -2.60
C PRO A 130 -1.46 -19.83 -2.88
N ALA A 131 -0.92 -18.64 -2.61
CA ALA A 131 0.52 -18.35 -2.70
C ALA A 131 1.39 -19.22 -1.76
N LEU A 132 0.85 -19.72 -0.65
CA LEU A 132 1.60 -20.60 0.27
C LEU A 132 1.99 -21.94 -0.37
N ALA A 133 1.23 -22.44 -1.36
CA ALA A 133 1.60 -23.63 -2.13
C ALA A 133 2.83 -23.42 -3.04
N LEU A 134 3.38 -22.20 -3.11
CA LEU A 134 4.60 -21.85 -3.84
C LEU A 134 5.82 -21.71 -2.92
N ALA A 135 5.70 -22.06 -1.63
CA ALA A 135 6.80 -22.06 -0.69
C ALA A 135 7.80 -23.21 -1.02
N PRO A 136 9.12 -22.97 -0.98
CA PRO A 136 10.11 -24.03 -1.13
C PRO A 136 10.00 -25.08 -0.02
N GLU A 137 10.31 -26.34 -0.34
CA GLU A 137 10.28 -27.47 0.59
C GLU A 137 11.17 -27.22 1.83
N GLU A 138 12.33 -26.58 1.64
CA GLU A 138 13.24 -26.19 2.72
C GLU A 138 12.69 -25.08 3.66
N SER A 139 11.61 -24.40 3.26
CA SER A 139 10.90 -23.42 4.08
C SER A 139 9.75 -24.03 4.88
N LEU A 140 9.38 -25.29 4.62
CA LEU A 140 8.29 -26.00 5.28
C LEU A 140 8.79 -26.83 6.46
N ALA A 141 7.89 -27.08 7.42
CA ALA A 141 7.96 -28.14 8.43
C ALA A 141 6.77 -29.09 8.22
N GLN A 142 6.71 -30.23 8.92
CA GLN A 142 5.63 -31.22 8.78
C GLN A 142 4.63 -31.14 9.93
N ILE A 143 3.33 -31.22 9.59
CA ILE A 143 2.24 -31.42 10.56
C ILE A 143 1.47 -32.68 10.22
N TYR A 144 1.16 -33.47 11.23
CA TYR A 144 0.43 -34.72 11.12
C TYR A 144 -1.00 -34.56 11.66
N ALA A 145 -1.99 -34.69 10.76
CA ALA A 145 -3.41 -34.52 11.05
C ALA A 145 -4.15 -35.86 10.89
N PHE A 146 -4.77 -36.33 11.98
CA PHE A 146 -5.36 -37.66 12.05
C PHE A 146 -6.78 -37.68 11.50
N THR A 147 -7.05 -38.57 10.53
CA THR A 147 -8.34 -38.73 9.82
C THR A 147 -9.24 -39.78 10.46
N ASN A 148 -8.69 -40.61 11.36
CA ASN A 148 -9.39 -41.59 12.17
C ASN A 148 -8.64 -41.85 13.49
N GLY A 149 -9.13 -42.79 14.29
CA GLY A 149 -8.46 -43.28 15.50
C GLY A 149 -9.06 -42.74 16.79
N VAL A 150 -8.23 -42.18 17.65
CA VAL A 150 -8.67 -41.63 18.95
C VAL A 150 -9.44 -40.32 18.72
N GLU A 151 -10.70 -40.25 19.15
CA GLU A 151 -11.52 -39.02 19.10
C GLU A 151 -10.88 -37.89 19.92
N GLY A 152 -10.96 -36.64 19.44
CA GLY A 152 -10.28 -35.51 20.07
C GLY A 152 -10.56 -34.15 19.43
N SER A 153 -9.75 -33.16 19.78
CA SER A 153 -9.87 -31.76 19.35
C SER A 153 -9.14 -31.42 18.04
N GLY A 154 -8.61 -32.42 17.34
CA GLY A 154 -7.84 -32.22 16.11
C GLY A 154 -8.71 -31.86 14.91
N ALA A 155 -8.07 -31.40 13.83
CA ALA A 155 -8.73 -30.87 12.63
C ALA A 155 -9.85 -31.76 12.06
N PHE A 156 -9.74 -33.10 12.08
CA PHE A 156 -10.78 -34.00 11.58
C PHE A 156 -11.63 -34.66 12.69
N GLY A 157 -11.61 -34.14 13.93
CA GLY A 157 -12.35 -34.68 15.08
C GLY A 157 -11.65 -35.81 15.84
N PHE A 158 -10.38 -36.09 15.49
CA PHE A 158 -9.52 -37.08 16.16
C PHE A 158 -8.47 -36.38 17.04
N GLN A 159 -7.42 -37.08 17.43
CA GLN A 159 -6.40 -36.54 18.35
C GLN A 159 -5.78 -35.21 17.86
N PRO A 160 -5.21 -34.40 18.78
CA PRO A 160 -4.48 -33.19 18.42
C PRO A 160 -3.39 -33.43 17.37
N GLN A 161 -3.09 -32.38 16.61
CA GLN A 161 -2.07 -32.39 15.56
C GLN A 161 -0.69 -32.62 16.18
N VAL A 162 0.19 -33.31 15.45
CA VAL A 162 1.57 -33.54 15.87
C VAL A 162 2.51 -32.85 14.89
N ALA A 163 3.29 -31.89 15.36
CA ALA A 163 4.36 -31.26 14.57
C ALA A 163 5.65 -32.09 14.65
N ASP A 164 6.47 -32.01 13.61
CA ASP A 164 7.83 -32.56 13.59
C ASP A 164 8.79 -31.84 14.57
N SER A 165 8.54 -30.57 14.83
CA SER A 165 9.50 -29.65 15.44
C SER A 165 8.82 -28.53 16.23
N GLN A 166 9.60 -27.82 17.06
CA GLN A 166 9.17 -26.65 17.81
C GLN A 166 10.21 -25.50 17.74
N PRO A 167 9.85 -24.25 18.07
CA PRO A 167 10.78 -23.12 18.06
C PRO A 167 12.06 -23.37 18.87
N GLY A 168 13.19 -23.22 18.19
CA GLY A 168 14.51 -23.60 18.70
C GLY A 168 15.13 -24.81 18.00
N ASP A 169 14.32 -25.64 17.35
CA ASP A 169 14.78 -26.73 16.48
C ASP A 169 15.13 -26.20 15.08
N ASP A 170 16.20 -26.72 14.45
CA ASP A 170 16.64 -26.32 13.09
C ASP A 170 15.59 -26.62 11.99
N GLN A 171 14.64 -27.49 12.27
CA GLN A 171 13.54 -27.86 11.37
C GLN A 171 12.29 -26.98 11.51
N TYR A 172 12.18 -26.16 12.56
CA TYR A 172 10.97 -25.40 12.82
C TYR A 172 10.62 -24.39 11.72
N SER A 173 9.35 -24.40 11.32
CA SER A 173 8.72 -23.39 10.49
C SER A 173 7.26 -23.18 10.93
N PRO A 174 6.70 -21.96 10.86
CA PRO A 174 5.26 -21.74 10.99
C PRO A 174 4.48 -22.24 9.76
N LEU A 175 5.17 -22.54 8.64
CA LEU A 175 4.56 -23.11 7.44
C LEU A 175 4.59 -24.64 7.51
N TRP A 176 3.42 -25.28 7.57
CA TRP A 176 3.35 -26.74 7.63
C TRP A 176 2.80 -27.34 6.35
N ASN A 177 3.52 -28.34 5.84
CA ASN A 177 2.99 -29.33 4.93
C ASN A 177 2.13 -30.33 5.70
N VAL A 178 0.85 -30.44 5.32
CA VAL A 178 -0.12 -31.29 6.03
C VAL A 178 -0.02 -32.73 5.54
N ASN A 179 0.26 -33.64 6.47
CA ASN A 179 0.23 -35.08 6.26
C ASN A 179 -1.05 -35.67 6.89
N ALA A 180 -1.86 -36.34 6.07
CA ALA A 180 -3.09 -36.98 6.51
C ALA A 180 -2.79 -38.38 7.08
N VAL A 181 -2.89 -38.55 8.40
CA VAL A 181 -2.59 -39.81 9.10
C VAL A 181 -3.84 -40.66 9.24
N THR A 182 -3.77 -41.91 8.77
CA THR A 182 -4.86 -42.89 8.89
C THR A 182 -4.34 -44.17 9.55
N TRP A 183 -4.93 -44.55 10.69
CA TRP A 183 -4.75 -45.84 11.34
C TRP A 183 -5.35 -46.98 10.52
N SER A 184 -4.67 -48.12 10.47
CA SER A 184 -5.14 -49.36 9.84
C SER A 184 -6.30 -50.00 10.63
N ASP A 185 -7.26 -50.65 9.94
CA ASP A 185 -8.43 -51.28 10.57
C ASP A 185 -8.09 -52.34 11.64
N ASP A 186 -6.98 -53.06 11.47
CA ASP A 186 -6.49 -54.10 12.40
C ASP A 186 -5.65 -53.52 13.56
N ALA A 187 -5.31 -52.23 13.53
CA ALA A 187 -4.50 -51.59 14.58
C ALA A 187 -5.34 -51.26 15.84
N GLN A 188 -4.65 -50.85 16.90
CA GLN A 188 -5.29 -50.28 18.09
C GLN A 188 -4.83 -48.82 18.23
N PRO A 189 -5.66 -47.85 17.81
CA PRO A 189 -5.32 -46.44 17.89
C PRO A 189 -4.96 -46.01 19.31
N ARG A 190 -3.91 -45.20 19.42
CA ARG A 190 -3.46 -44.56 20.67
C ARG A 190 -3.09 -43.12 20.36
N GLU A 191 -3.03 -42.28 21.38
CA GLU A 191 -2.53 -40.92 21.22
C GLU A 191 -1.02 -40.94 20.93
N LEU A 192 -0.62 -40.33 19.81
CA LEU A 192 0.78 -40.11 19.43
C LEU A 192 1.11 -38.63 19.63
N LYS A 193 2.30 -38.32 20.16
CA LYS A 193 2.71 -36.96 20.58
C LYS A 193 4.02 -36.46 19.95
N SER A 194 4.61 -37.22 19.02
CA SER A 194 5.81 -36.83 18.28
C SER A 194 5.87 -37.51 16.92
N GLU A 195 6.52 -36.87 15.94
CA GLU A 195 6.78 -37.47 14.62
C GLU A 195 7.46 -38.84 14.78
N MET A 196 8.49 -38.96 15.64
CA MET A 196 9.18 -40.23 15.90
C MET A 196 8.22 -41.37 16.26
N ALA A 197 7.16 -41.11 17.04
CA ALA A 197 6.17 -42.12 17.40
C ALA A 197 5.19 -42.44 16.26
N ILE A 198 4.98 -41.50 15.32
CA ILE A 198 4.20 -41.70 14.09
C ILE A 198 5.00 -42.53 13.09
N LEU A 199 6.29 -42.24 12.92
CA LEU A 199 7.20 -43.01 12.07
C LEU A 199 7.35 -44.45 12.59
N GLU A 200 7.52 -44.65 13.90
CA GLU A 200 7.54 -46.00 14.51
C GLU A 200 6.23 -46.76 14.28
N ALA A 201 5.08 -46.09 14.43
CA ALA A 201 3.77 -46.70 14.16
C ALA A 201 3.58 -47.04 12.66
N GLN A 202 4.12 -46.22 11.76
CA GLN A 202 4.14 -46.51 10.32
C GLN A 202 5.03 -47.71 9.98
N ASP A 203 6.25 -47.76 10.53
CA ASP A 203 7.20 -48.87 10.31
C ASP A 203 6.65 -50.20 10.83
N ASN A 204 5.82 -50.17 11.88
CA ASN A 204 5.07 -51.32 12.39
C ASN A 204 3.81 -51.68 11.55
N GLY A 205 3.43 -50.86 10.57
CA GLY A 205 2.22 -51.04 9.74
C GLY A 205 0.90 -50.70 10.45
N GLU A 206 0.96 -50.00 11.59
CA GLU A 206 -0.21 -49.65 12.40
C GLU A 206 -1.00 -48.47 11.81
N LEU A 207 -0.31 -47.60 11.06
CA LEU A 207 -0.87 -46.45 10.36
C LEU A 207 -0.12 -46.20 9.05
N SER A 208 -0.67 -45.32 8.22
CA SER A 208 -0.02 -44.72 7.07
C SER A 208 -0.32 -43.23 7.01
N PHE A 209 0.56 -42.43 6.41
CA PHE A 209 0.26 -41.05 6.06
C PHE A 209 0.62 -40.71 4.62
N GLU A 210 -0.07 -39.72 4.06
CA GLU A 210 0.19 -39.15 2.74
C GLU A 210 0.16 -37.61 2.80
N GLU A 211 0.94 -36.96 1.95
CA GLU A 211 0.91 -35.50 1.80
C GLU A 211 -0.45 -35.07 1.24
N ALA A 212 -1.16 -34.19 1.96
CA ALA A 212 -2.46 -33.70 1.54
C ALA A 212 -2.38 -32.66 0.40
N GLY A 213 -1.18 -32.18 0.06
CA GLY A 213 -0.98 -31.07 -0.88
C GLY A 213 -1.47 -29.71 -0.34
N VAL A 214 -1.53 -29.58 0.98
CA VAL A 214 -2.01 -28.37 1.69
C VAL A 214 -0.87 -27.79 2.52
N ILE A 215 -0.62 -26.49 2.36
CA ILE A 215 0.26 -25.71 3.22
C ILE A 215 -0.58 -24.82 4.12
N VAL A 216 -0.31 -24.81 5.42
CA VAL A 216 -0.94 -23.90 6.40
C VAL A 216 0.10 -23.01 7.07
N ASN A 217 -0.27 -21.77 7.40
CA ASN A 217 0.50 -20.90 8.30
C ASN A 217 -0.10 -20.99 9.70
N CYS A 218 0.65 -21.60 10.61
CA CYS A 218 0.22 -21.87 11.98
C CYS A 218 1.31 -21.50 13.01
N PRO A 219 1.58 -20.20 13.24
CA PRO A 219 2.62 -19.77 14.17
C PRO A 219 2.41 -20.26 15.60
N PHE A 220 3.48 -20.74 16.23
CA PHE A 220 3.45 -21.14 17.64
C PHE A 220 3.39 -19.91 18.56
N VAL A 221 2.67 -20.06 19.67
CA VAL A 221 2.56 -19.06 20.74
C VAL A 221 3.23 -19.55 22.02
N LYS A 222 3.12 -20.85 22.33
CA LYS A 222 3.75 -21.50 23.49
C LYS A 222 4.20 -22.91 23.14
N TRP A 223 5.36 -23.31 23.65
CA TRP A 223 5.96 -24.62 23.41
C TRP A 223 6.79 -25.09 24.62
N ASN A 224 7.42 -26.26 24.53
CA ASN A 224 8.25 -26.74 25.64
C ASN A 224 9.49 -25.84 25.80
N GLY A 225 9.62 -25.23 26.97
CA GLY A 225 10.72 -24.32 27.31
C GLY A 225 10.55 -22.87 26.86
N GLY A 226 9.44 -22.49 26.20
CA GLY A 226 9.29 -21.13 25.67
C GLY A 226 7.86 -20.68 25.33
N HIS A 227 7.75 -19.40 24.98
CA HIS A 227 6.56 -18.76 24.43
C HIS A 227 6.96 -17.48 23.69
N LEU A 228 6.07 -16.93 22.86
CA LEU A 228 6.23 -15.59 22.27
C LEU A 228 6.43 -14.55 23.38
N GLN A 229 7.29 -13.56 23.14
CA GLN A 229 7.63 -12.57 24.15
C GLN A 229 6.39 -11.76 24.54
N LEU A 230 6.03 -11.85 25.82
CA LEU A 230 5.07 -10.95 26.43
C LEU A 230 5.66 -9.54 26.49
N ARG A 231 4.86 -8.56 26.10
CA ARG A 231 5.17 -7.14 26.16
C ARG A 231 5.11 -6.66 27.62
N ASP A 232 6.11 -5.88 28.05
CA ASP A 232 6.18 -5.37 29.43
C ASP A 232 4.96 -4.52 29.84
N ASN A 233 4.32 -3.86 28.88
CA ASN A 233 3.08 -3.11 29.05
C ASN A 233 1.91 -3.86 28.39
N SER A 234 0.97 -4.36 29.20
CA SER A 234 -0.25 -5.05 28.75
C SER A 234 -1.35 -4.11 28.21
N HIS A 235 -1.17 -2.79 28.31
CA HIS A 235 -2.12 -1.78 27.81
C HIS A 235 -1.51 -0.94 26.71
N VAL A 236 -1.79 -1.30 25.44
CA VAL A 236 -1.31 -0.56 24.27
C VAL A 236 -2.16 0.67 23.96
N THR A 237 -1.48 1.69 23.44
CA THR A 237 -2.03 2.99 23.02
C THR A 237 -1.45 3.39 21.66
N ASP A 238 -2.01 4.42 21.03
CA ASP A 238 -1.53 4.91 19.73
C ASP A 238 -0.09 5.48 19.75
N ALA A 239 0.48 5.71 20.94
CA ALA A 239 1.84 6.22 21.15
C ALA A 239 2.88 5.12 21.44
N ASP A 240 2.45 3.86 21.62
CA ASP A 240 3.36 2.76 21.92
C ASP A 240 4.17 2.33 20.67
N PRO A 241 5.47 2.02 20.81
CA PRO A 241 6.32 1.63 19.69
C PRO A 241 6.00 0.22 19.19
N TYR A 242 6.26 -0.06 17.92
CA TYR A 242 5.94 -1.35 17.29
C TYR A 242 6.65 -2.57 17.95
N GLY A 243 7.94 -2.45 18.26
CA GLY A 243 8.77 -3.54 18.81
C GLY A 243 8.60 -3.78 20.31
N GLY A 244 9.39 -4.72 20.86
CA GLY A 244 9.43 -5.01 22.29
C GLY A 244 8.39 -6.04 22.80
N GLY A 245 7.94 -6.94 21.94
CA GLY A 245 6.93 -7.97 22.26
C GLY A 245 5.59 -7.69 21.57
N GLN A 246 5.07 -8.71 20.90
CA GLN A 246 3.84 -8.66 20.09
C GLN A 246 2.61 -9.23 20.81
N VAL A 247 2.80 -9.83 21.98
CA VAL A 247 1.74 -10.49 22.77
C VAL A 247 1.57 -9.77 24.10
N LEU A 248 0.31 -9.53 24.49
CA LEU A 248 -0.08 -8.89 25.76
C LEU A 248 -0.43 -9.91 26.84
N ASP A 249 -1.04 -11.03 26.45
CA ASP A 249 -1.43 -12.12 27.37
C ASP A 249 -1.52 -13.48 26.65
N ILE A 250 -1.31 -14.56 27.40
CA ILE A 250 -1.45 -15.96 26.95
C ILE A 250 -2.25 -16.72 28.00
N ASP A 251 -3.53 -16.93 27.74
CA ASP A 251 -4.49 -17.58 28.62
C ASP A 251 -4.76 -19.02 28.14
N LEU A 252 -4.16 -19.99 28.82
CA LEU A 252 -4.34 -21.41 28.52
C LEU A 252 -5.58 -22.02 29.20
N GLU A 253 -6.24 -21.31 30.12
CA GLU A 253 -7.50 -21.76 30.73
C GLU A 253 -8.67 -21.47 29.79
N ASN A 254 -8.68 -20.29 29.16
CA ASN A 254 -9.66 -19.90 28.14
C ASN A 254 -9.19 -20.14 26.70
N MET A 255 -8.04 -20.80 26.50
CA MET A 255 -7.47 -21.15 25.19
C MET A 255 -7.39 -19.96 24.22
N LYS A 256 -6.70 -18.89 24.65
CA LYS A 256 -6.69 -17.59 23.98
C LYS A 256 -5.35 -16.88 24.13
N VAL A 257 -4.94 -16.16 23.09
CA VAL A 257 -3.79 -15.24 23.13
C VAL A 257 -4.25 -13.84 22.73
N THR A 258 -3.77 -12.81 23.43
CA THR A 258 -4.04 -11.42 23.08
C THR A 258 -2.81 -10.82 22.39
N PHE A 259 -2.87 -10.62 21.08
CA PHE A 259 -1.84 -9.96 20.29
C PHE A 259 -2.01 -8.43 20.25
N VAL A 260 -0.94 -7.73 19.87
CA VAL A 260 -1.02 -6.36 19.36
C VAL A 260 -1.23 -6.41 17.84
N ALA A 261 -2.40 -5.99 17.40
CA ALA A 261 -2.70 -5.78 15.99
C ALA A 261 -2.28 -4.36 15.58
N HIS A 262 -1.38 -4.28 14.60
CA HIS A 262 -0.80 -3.03 14.11
C HIS A 262 -1.49 -2.55 12.86
N ARG A 263 -1.76 -1.25 12.80
CA ARG A 263 -2.39 -0.62 11.65
C ARG A 263 -1.39 -0.38 10.52
N GLY A 264 -1.77 -0.75 9.30
CA GLY A 264 -1.07 -0.42 8.05
C GLY A 264 -2.04 -0.05 6.94
N PHE A 265 -1.52 0.00 5.71
CA PHE A 265 -2.30 0.23 4.50
C PHE A 265 -2.17 -0.91 3.48
N ALA A 266 -3.29 -1.28 2.87
CA ALA A 266 -3.37 -2.13 1.70
C ALA A 266 -2.82 -1.38 0.45
N PRO A 267 -2.64 -2.05 -0.71
CA PRO A 267 -2.02 -1.43 -1.89
C PRO A 267 -2.72 -0.17 -2.40
N ASN A 268 -4.04 -0.13 -2.21
CA ASN A 268 -4.97 0.92 -2.59
C ASN A 268 -5.19 1.98 -1.50
N GLY A 269 -4.57 1.86 -0.32
CA GLY A 269 -4.72 2.79 0.80
C GLY A 269 -5.83 2.43 1.80
N ASP A 270 -6.54 1.31 1.62
CA ASP A 270 -7.47 0.81 2.63
C ASP A 270 -6.72 0.48 3.93
N THR A 271 -7.37 0.70 5.08
CA THR A 271 -6.77 0.36 6.38
C THR A 271 -6.80 -1.14 6.62
N ILE A 272 -5.65 -1.70 6.96
CA ILE A 272 -5.47 -3.11 7.34
C ILE A 272 -4.91 -3.20 8.76
N TYR A 273 -5.06 -4.37 9.37
CA TYR A 273 -4.39 -4.74 10.62
C TYR A 273 -3.62 -6.04 10.44
N TYR A 274 -2.46 -6.11 11.07
CA TYR A 274 -1.58 -7.28 11.04
C TYR A 274 -0.89 -7.48 12.39
N ILE A 275 -0.65 -8.75 12.74
CA ILE A 275 0.21 -9.14 13.87
C ILE A 275 1.61 -9.48 13.34
N ALA A 276 2.59 -9.74 14.20
CA ALA A 276 3.87 -10.32 13.79
C ALA A 276 4.23 -11.52 14.70
N THR A 277 4.68 -12.63 14.11
CA THR A 277 4.85 -13.91 14.82
C THR A 277 6.24 -14.53 14.66
N ASP A 278 6.89 -14.32 13.50
CA ASP A 278 8.18 -14.94 13.17
C ASP A 278 9.03 -14.00 12.31
N ALA A 279 10.36 -14.11 12.36
CA ALA A 279 11.28 -13.44 11.43
C ALA A 279 12.47 -14.32 11.07
N SER A 280 12.92 -14.26 9.81
CA SER A 280 14.07 -15.05 9.33
C SER A 280 15.43 -14.51 9.79
N SER A 281 15.49 -13.26 10.24
CA SER A 281 16.68 -12.61 10.78
C SER A 281 16.61 -12.54 12.30
N LYS A 282 17.65 -13.02 13.00
CA LYS A 282 17.69 -13.00 14.47
C LYS A 282 17.57 -11.59 15.05
N ASP A 283 18.29 -10.62 14.50
CA ASP A 283 18.27 -9.25 15.01
C ASP A 283 16.88 -8.61 14.89
N VAL A 284 16.12 -8.99 13.85
CA VAL A 284 14.73 -8.57 13.63
C VAL A 284 13.80 -9.31 14.60
N ALA A 285 13.99 -10.61 14.77
CA ALA A 285 13.20 -11.43 15.71
C ALA A 285 13.32 -10.89 17.15
N ASP A 286 14.55 -10.64 17.59
CA ASP A 286 14.87 -10.08 18.91
C ASP A 286 14.29 -8.66 19.09
N ALA A 287 14.34 -7.80 18.06
CA ALA A 287 13.80 -6.43 18.13
C ALA A 287 12.26 -6.38 18.20
N LEU A 288 11.59 -7.29 17.49
CA LEU A 288 10.13 -7.38 17.49
C LEU A 288 9.59 -8.15 18.71
N GLY A 289 10.38 -9.07 19.28
CA GLY A 289 9.94 -10.01 20.31
C GLY A 289 9.18 -11.21 19.74
N VAL A 290 9.62 -11.70 18.58
CA VAL A 290 8.99 -12.79 17.81
C VAL A 290 9.94 -13.98 17.63
N ILE A 291 9.47 -15.09 17.07
CA ILE A 291 10.30 -16.29 16.90
C ILE A 291 11.34 -16.06 15.79
N HIS A 292 12.59 -16.45 16.02
CA HIS A 292 13.61 -16.50 14.97
C HIS A 292 13.48 -17.81 14.19
N VAL A 293 13.17 -17.72 12.90
CA VAL A 293 12.89 -18.87 12.02
C VAL A 293 13.72 -18.79 10.73
N PRO A 294 14.97 -19.29 10.71
CA PRO A 294 15.83 -19.22 9.51
C PRO A 294 15.20 -19.81 8.24
N ARG A 295 14.35 -20.84 8.37
CA ARG A 295 13.74 -21.56 7.23
C ARG A 295 12.90 -20.65 6.33
N ILE A 296 12.14 -19.69 6.90
CA ILE A 296 11.33 -18.76 6.09
C ILE A 296 12.17 -17.76 5.30
N GLN A 297 13.51 -17.75 5.44
CA GLN A 297 14.39 -17.02 4.51
C GLN A 297 14.26 -17.56 3.07
N GLY A 298 13.99 -18.87 2.89
CA GLY A 298 13.89 -19.49 1.57
C GLY A 298 12.79 -18.90 0.69
N THR A 299 11.72 -18.37 1.30
CA THR A 299 10.58 -17.81 0.56
C THR A 299 10.89 -16.45 -0.08
N ILE A 300 11.97 -15.76 0.33
CA ILE A 300 12.27 -14.36 -0.07
C ILE A 300 12.32 -14.14 -1.59
N SER A 301 12.78 -15.11 -2.36
CA SER A 301 12.89 -15.03 -3.83
C SER A 301 11.70 -15.66 -4.57
N THR A 302 10.62 -15.99 -3.86
CA THR A 302 9.46 -16.71 -4.39
C THR A 302 8.18 -15.88 -4.36
N ALA A 303 7.14 -16.38 -5.02
CA ALA A 303 5.79 -15.83 -4.97
C ALA A 303 5.01 -16.22 -3.69
N SER A 304 5.58 -17.03 -2.79
CA SER A 304 5.04 -17.27 -1.45
C SER A 304 5.38 -16.15 -0.46
N SER A 305 6.04 -15.07 -0.90
CA SER A 305 6.22 -13.85 -0.10
C SER A 305 5.81 -12.60 -0.86
N SER A 306 4.99 -11.78 -0.20
CA SER A 306 4.52 -10.48 -0.66
C SER A 306 5.46 -9.37 -0.18
N ASP A 307 5.43 -8.19 -0.80
CA ASP A 307 6.28 -7.07 -0.38
C ASP A 307 5.57 -6.20 0.68
N LEU A 308 6.27 -5.85 1.76
CA LEU A 308 5.82 -4.86 2.73
C LEU A 308 6.79 -3.69 2.77
N TYR A 309 6.30 -2.49 2.46
CA TYR A 309 7.11 -1.28 2.51
C TYR A 309 7.18 -0.75 3.94
N VAL A 310 8.40 -0.65 4.47
CA VAL A 310 8.70 -0.17 5.83
C VAL A 310 9.56 1.09 5.70
N PHE A 311 9.07 2.20 6.25
CA PHE A 311 9.77 3.48 6.19
C PHE A 311 10.93 3.53 7.19
N THR A 312 12.09 3.97 6.71
CA THR A 312 13.35 4.01 7.48
C THR A 312 13.71 5.39 8.01
N ASN A 313 13.04 6.43 7.51
CA ASN A 313 13.20 7.83 7.90
C ASN A 313 11.93 8.65 7.54
N GLY A 314 11.98 9.96 7.77
CA GLY A 314 10.91 10.89 7.42
C GLY A 314 9.92 11.10 8.57
N LEU A 315 8.63 10.87 8.31
CA LEU A 315 7.55 11.13 9.26
C LEU A 315 7.62 10.17 10.46
N GLU A 316 7.85 10.68 11.68
CA GLU A 316 7.74 9.88 12.91
C GLU A 316 6.34 9.25 13.02
N GLY A 317 6.25 7.96 13.40
CA GLY A 317 5.00 7.22 13.43
C GLY A 317 5.07 5.84 14.09
N ASN A 318 4.02 5.03 13.87
CA ASN A 318 3.82 3.72 14.49
C ASN A 318 4.35 2.53 13.66
N GLY A 319 5.03 2.79 12.55
CA GLY A 319 5.63 1.74 11.73
C GLY A 319 6.79 1.02 12.44
N PRO A 320 7.24 -0.15 11.94
CA PRO A 320 8.23 -0.99 12.62
C PRO A 320 9.55 -0.31 13.03
N LEU A 321 9.97 0.73 12.32
CA LEU A 321 11.20 1.50 12.58
C LEU A 321 10.95 2.88 13.21
N GLY A 322 9.73 3.16 13.72
CA GLY A 322 9.36 4.44 14.35
C GLY A 322 8.97 5.56 13.37
N PHE A 323 8.76 5.22 12.10
CA PHE A 323 8.28 6.13 11.05
C PHE A 323 6.83 5.80 10.65
N GLN A 324 6.32 6.35 9.54
CA GLN A 324 4.93 6.14 9.14
C GLN A 324 4.56 4.66 8.97
N ALA A 325 3.27 4.35 9.11
CA ALA A 325 2.73 3.00 8.99
C ALA A 325 3.11 2.32 7.66
N SER A 326 3.30 1.00 7.71
CA SER A 326 3.70 0.20 6.56
C SER A 326 2.59 0.03 5.52
N ILE A 327 3.00 -0.17 4.26
CA ILE A 327 2.12 -0.33 3.10
C ILE A 327 2.40 -1.69 2.45
N GLY A 328 1.40 -2.56 2.36
CA GLY A 328 1.52 -3.88 1.71
C GLY A 328 1.39 -3.79 0.18
N SER A 329 2.07 -4.69 -0.54
CA SER A 329 1.95 -4.83 -1.99
C SER A 329 0.75 -5.64 -2.47
N THR A 330 0.10 -6.34 -1.54
CA THR A 330 -1.10 -7.16 -1.75
C THR A 330 -2.00 -7.09 -0.51
N THR A 331 -3.29 -7.39 -0.68
CA THR A 331 -4.25 -7.56 0.41
C THR A 331 -4.94 -8.92 0.35
N VAL A 332 -5.59 -9.32 1.44
CA VAL A 332 -6.40 -10.53 1.51
C VAL A 332 -7.37 -10.63 0.31
N GLY A 333 -7.38 -11.79 -0.34
CA GLY A 333 -8.16 -12.03 -1.56
C GLY A 333 -7.37 -11.83 -2.86
N ASP A 334 -6.22 -11.15 -2.82
CA ASP A 334 -5.30 -11.12 -3.95
C ASP A 334 -4.67 -12.49 -4.17
N LYS A 335 -4.52 -12.88 -5.45
CA LYS A 335 -3.90 -14.15 -5.86
C LYS A 335 -2.50 -14.38 -5.28
N PHE A 336 -1.77 -13.30 -4.99
CA PHE A 336 -0.40 -13.30 -4.49
C PHE A 336 -0.27 -12.66 -3.09
N TYR A 337 -1.37 -12.56 -2.34
CA TYR A 337 -1.29 -12.30 -0.91
C TYR A 337 -0.53 -13.45 -0.23
N SER A 338 0.30 -13.10 0.75
CA SER A 338 0.96 -14.01 1.66
C SER A 338 1.19 -13.30 3.00
N PRO A 339 1.08 -14.00 4.14
CA PRO A 339 1.49 -13.48 5.45
C PRO A 339 3.01 -13.30 5.56
N LEU A 340 3.79 -13.88 4.64
CA LEU A 340 5.25 -13.78 4.64
C LEU A 340 5.68 -12.52 3.89
N TRP A 341 6.09 -11.51 4.63
CA TRP A 341 6.48 -10.22 4.08
C TRP A 341 7.97 -10.16 3.83
N ARG A 342 8.33 -10.09 2.55
CA ARG A 342 9.62 -9.60 2.09
C ARG A 342 9.68 -8.10 2.37
N ILE A 343 10.54 -7.69 3.29
CA ILE A 343 10.61 -6.29 3.69
C ILE A 343 11.34 -5.45 2.64
N GLN A 344 10.64 -4.45 2.13
CA GLN A 344 11.19 -3.40 1.28
C GLN A 344 11.37 -2.14 2.13
N THR A 345 12.61 -1.70 2.33
CA THR A 345 12.89 -0.40 2.96
C THR A 345 12.41 0.71 2.03
N ALA A 346 11.74 1.72 2.58
CA ALA A 346 11.38 2.95 1.89
C ALA A 346 12.09 4.14 2.58
N THR A 347 13.06 4.73 1.90
CA THR A 347 13.97 5.74 2.48
C THR A 347 13.87 7.04 1.70
N TRP A 348 13.46 8.13 2.34
CA TRP A 348 13.42 9.46 1.74
C TRP A 348 14.83 10.02 1.55
N ASP A 349 15.11 10.59 0.37
CA ASP A 349 16.36 11.30 0.06
C ASP A 349 16.53 12.55 0.94
N ASN A 350 15.42 13.23 1.24
CA ASN A 350 15.35 14.34 2.18
C ASN A 350 14.29 14.10 3.26
N PRO A 351 14.67 13.68 4.49
CA PRO A 351 13.72 13.38 5.56
C PRO A 351 12.98 14.62 6.10
N ASP A 352 13.47 15.84 5.85
CA ASP A 352 12.78 17.08 6.23
C ASP A 352 11.69 17.49 5.24
N ASN A 353 11.65 16.88 4.04
CA ASN A 353 10.71 17.21 2.97
C ASN A 353 10.05 15.95 2.38
N VAL A 354 9.18 15.36 3.19
CA VAL A 354 8.52 14.07 2.97
C VAL A 354 7.01 14.23 2.88
N ASP A 355 6.37 13.34 2.11
CA ASP A 355 4.93 13.25 1.95
C ASP A 355 4.38 12.04 2.75
N PHE A 356 3.15 12.10 3.26
CA PHE A 356 2.52 10.94 3.93
C PHE A 356 1.91 10.02 2.88
N LEU A 357 2.39 8.78 2.79
CA LEU A 357 1.99 7.83 1.74
C LEU A 357 1.06 6.78 2.33
N LYS A 358 0.09 6.32 1.53
CA LYS A 358 -0.87 5.26 1.90
C LYS A 358 -0.94 4.13 0.86
N THR A 359 -0.50 4.36 -0.37
CA THR A 359 -0.63 3.43 -1.50
C THR A 359 0.73 3.02 -2.07
N VAL A 360 0.77 1.88 -2.76
CA VAL A 360 1.96 1.44 -3.52
C VAL A 360 2.20 2.35 -4.73
N GLY A 361 1.15 2.96 -5.28
CA GLY A 361 1.22 3.94 -6.36
C GLY A 361 2.00 5.19 -5.94
N GLU A 362 1.71 5.74 -4.76
CA GLU A 362 2.42 6.88 -4.18
C GLU A 362 3.90 6.57 -3.89
N ILE A 363 4.22 5.38 -3.36
CA ILE A 363 5.62 4.92 -3.22
C ILE A 363 6.33 4.90 -4.57
N SER A 364 5.70 4.30 -5.59
CA SER A 364 6.26 4.17 -6.93
C SER A 364 6.47 5.53 -7.61
N GLN A 365 5.55 6.48 -7.37
CA GLN A 365 5.65 7.86 -7.84
C GLN A 365 6.81 8.61 -7.14
N ALA A 366 6.88 8.55 -5.80
CA ALA A 366 7.95 9.17 -5.03
C ALA A 366 9.34 8.63 -5.44
N ALA A 367 9.44 7.33 -5.73
CA ALA A 367 10.66 6.72 -6.24
C ALA A 367 11.00 7.15 -7.67
N THR A 368 10.02 7.19 -8.57
CA THR A 368 10.22 7.68 -9.95
C THR A 368 10.66 9.15 -9.98
N MET A 369 10.20 9.96 -9.02
CA MET A 369 10.62 11.36 -8.84
C MET A 369 12.00 11.50 -8.19
N GLY A 370 12.64 10.42 -7.74
CA GLY A 370 13.90 10.45 -7.00
C GLY A 370 13.79 11.05 -5.60
N LYS A 371 12.59 11.12 -5.01
CA LYS A 371 12.38 11.55 -3.61
C LYS A 371 12.59 10.41 -2.61
N LEU A 372 12.35 9.17 -3.03
CA LEU A 372 12.28 7.98 -2.19
C LEU A 372 13.10 6.84 -2.83
N GLU A 373 14.03 6.23 -2.11
CA GLU A 373 14.70 5.00 -2.53
C GLU A 373 13.96 3.79 -1.92
N THR A 374 13.67 2.78 -2.73
CA THR A 374 13.18 1.48 -2.26
C THR A 374 14.26 0.40 -2.41
N GLY A 375 14.33 -0.52 -1.46
CA GLY A 375 15.39 -1.54 -1.44
C GLY A 375 15.05 -2.75 -0.59
N LEU A 376 15.56 -3.92 -0.99
CA LEU A 376 15.31 -5.18 -0.29
C LEU A 376 16.10 -5.23 1.02
N ALA A 377 15.41 -5.35 2.15
CA ALA A 377 16.04 -5.43 3.48
C ALA A 377 16.79 -6.76 3.74
N GLY A 378 16.50 -7.79 2.93
CA GLY A 378 17.22 -9.07 2.93
C GLY A 378 16.67 -10.14 3.86
N PHE A 379 15.51 -9.90 4.50
CA PHE A 379 14.84 -10.85 5.39
C PHE A 379 13.32 -10.90 5.16
N VAL A 380 12.68 -11.91 5.75
CA VAL A 380 11.24 -12.16 5.71
C VAL A 380 10.69 -12.10 7.14
N VAL A 381 9.49 -11.53 7.30
CA VAL A 381 8.75 -11.52 8.58
C VAL A 381 7.36 -12.10 8.34
N ASN A 382 6.92 -13.03 9.20
CA ASN A 382 5.57 -13.57 9.18
C ASN A 382 4.65 -12.58 9.92
N CYS A 383 3.81 -11.88 9.16
CA CYS A 383 2.84 -10.92 9.69
C CYS A 383 1.43 -11.14 9.10
N PRO A 384 0.67 -12.14 9.59
CA PRO A 384 -0.70 -12.40 9.14
C PRO A 384 -1.61 -11.17 9.24
N PHE A 385 -2.44 -10.95 8.21
CA PHE A 385 -3.51 -9.96 8.25
C PHE A 385 -4.68 -10.46 9.09
N VAL A 386 -5.17 -9.60 9.97
CA VAL A 386 -6.19 -9.93 10.97
C VAL A 386 -7.37 -8.97 10.88
N GLU A 387 -8.56 -9.49 11.19
CA GLU A 387 -9.77 -8.70 11.30
C GLU A 387 -9.92 -8.19 12.74
N VAL A 388 -10.18 -6.89 12.91
CA VAL A 388 -10.45 -6.26 14.21
C VAL A 388 -11.90 -5.77 14.22
N ASP A 389 -12.65 -6.01 15.31
CA ASP A 389 -14.07 -5.62 15.35
C ASP A 389 -14.20 -4.08 15.31
N SER A 390 -14.98 -3.60 14.35
CA SER A 390 -15.51 -2.23 14.29
C SER A 390 -16.02 -1.67 15.64
N LYS A 391 -16.50 -2.51 16.56
CA LYS A 391 -16.90 -2.10 17.92
C LYS A 391 -15.71 -1.68 18.80
N MET A 392 -14.54 -2.29 18.65
CA MET A 392 -13.31 -1.84 19.31
C MET A 392 -12.98 -0.40 18.88
N MET A 393 -13.06 -0.11 17.57
CA MET A 393 -12.90 1.23 16.99
C MET A 393 -13.99 2.26 17.37
N MET A 394 -15.08 1.82 18.02
CA MET A 394 -16.20 2.67 18.45
C MET A 394 -16.18 2.95 19.97
N SER A 395 -15.33 2.26 20.73
CA SER A 395 -15.34 2.31 22.20
C SER A 395 -15.01 3.71 22.76
N ASP A 396 -14.10 4.46 22.13
CA ASP A 396 -13.76 5.84 22.49
C ASP A 396 -14.91 6.84 22.32
N LYS A 397 -15.91 6.56 21.46
CA LYS A 397 -17.10 7.41 21.34
C LYS A 397 -18.04 7.30 22.54
N HIS A 398 -17.88 6.30 23.42
CA HIS A 398 -18.66 6.20 24.66
C HIS A 398 -18.08 7.07 25.79
N MET A 399 -16.76 7.14 25.94
CA MET A 399 -16.15 7.92 27.04
C MET A 399 -16.38 9.44 26.94
N MET A 400 -16.74 9.96 25.75
CA MET A 400 -17.19 11.36 25.59
C MET A 400 -18.71 11.58 25.67
N LYS A 401 -19.52 10.52 25.85
CA LYS A 401 -20.99 10.63 25.88
C LYS A 401 -21.61 10.57 27.28
N ASP A 402 -20.93 10.00 28.27
CA ASP A 402 -21.48 9.78 29.62
C ASP A 402 -21.75 11.07 30.45
N THR A 403 -21.58 12.26 29.86
CA THR A 403 -21.97 13.54 30.48
C THR A 403 -23.33 14.09 29.99
N MET A 404 -23.98 13.51 28.96
CA MET A 404 -25.30 13.98 28.50
C MET A 404 -26.31 12.91 28.10
N MET A 405 -27.47 12.99 28.79
CA MET A 405 -28.79 12.45 28.44
C MET A 405 -29.03 10.94 28.62
N MET A 406 -29.48 10.58 29.82
CA MET A 406 -30.51 9.54 29.96
C MET A 406 -31.79 9.96 29.20
N LYS A 407 -32.31 9.10 28.31
CA LYS A 407 -33.70 8.60 28.31
C LYS A 407 -34.03 7.72 27.10
N ASP A 408 -34.58 6.55 27.39
CA ASP A 408 -35.64 5.77 26.71
C ASP A 408 -35.86 6.00 25.19
N THR A 409 -35.87 4.96 24.34
CA THR A 409 -37.04 4.07 24.16
C THR A 409 -36.67 2.77 23.43
N MET A 410 -37.45 1.70 23.64
CA MET A 410 -37.23 0.33 23.11
C MET A 410 -37.69 0.09 21.66
N MET A 411 -37.04 -0.88 21.02
CA MET A 411 -37.53 -1.87 20.02
C MET A 411 -38.39 -1.42 18.82
N MET A 412 -38.01 -1.87 17.61
CA MET A 412 -38.73 -2.94 16.91
C MET A 412 -37.77 -3.78 16.03
N LYS A 413 -38.06 -5.08 15.90
CA LYS A 413 -37.55 -5.93 14.82
C LYS A 413 -38.48 -5.76 13.61
N ASP A 414 -37.96 -6.02 12.41
CA ASP A 414 -38.74 -6.70 11.36
C ASP A 414 -37.80 -7.48 10.43
N ASP A 415 -38.15 -8.74 10.18
CA ASP A 415 -37.48 -9.63 9.23
C ASP A 415 -38.32 -9.70 7.93
N ASN A 416 -37.74 -9.39 6.76
CA ASN A 416 -37.80 -10.27 5.57
C ASN A 416 -37.17 -9.71 4.29
N MET A 417 -36.37 -10.59 3.65
CA MET A 417 -36.27 -10.87 2.21
C MET A 417 -36.19 -9.71 1.20
N MET A 418 -35.07 -9.66 0.48
CA MET A 418 -35.10 -10.07 -0.94
C MET A 418 -33.97 -11.05 -1.26
N LYS A 419 -34.29 -12.07 -2.06
CA LYS A 419 -33.33 -12.86 -2.83
C LYS A 419 -33.33 -12.27 -4.24
N ASP A 420 -32.18 -12.12 -4.87
CA ASP A 420 -32.11 -11.86 -6.32
C ASP A 420 -30.91 -12.56 -6.96
N ASP A 421 -31.20 -13.54 -7.82
CA ASP A 421 -30.23 -14.41 -8.50
C ASP A 421 -29.59 -13.72 -9.73
N ASN A 422 -29.16 -12.46 -9.61
CA ASN A 422 -28.73 -11.61 -10.74
C ASN A 422 -27.24 -11.23 -10.76
N MET A 423 -26.40 -11.80 -9.88
CA MET A 423 -24.97 -11.46 -9.79
C MET A 423 -24.06 -12.13 -10.85
N MET A 424 -24.62 -12.81 -11.86
CA MET A 424 -23.88 -13.59 -12.87
C MET A 424 -23.92 -13.04 -14.31
N MET A 425 -24.41 -11.81 -14.54
CA MET A 425 -24.56 -11.23 -15.89
C MET A 425 -23.86 -9.87 -16.07
N MET A 426 -22.91 -9.49 -15.19
CA MET A 426 -22.20 -8.20 -15.24
C MET A 426 -20.66 -8.31 -15.26
N LYS A 427 -20.09 -9.44 -15.72
CA LYS A 427 -18.63 -9.60 -15.85
C LYS A 427 -18.08 -9.59 -17.29
N ASP A 428 -18.93 -9.71 -18.32
CA ASP A 428 -18.47 -9.90 -19.70
C ASP A 428 -18.67 -8.69 -20.64
N ASP A 429 -19.39 -7.64 -20.22
CA ASP A 429 -19.76 -6.49 -21.08
C ASP A 429 -18.93 -5.20 -20.86
N MET A 430 -17.99 -5.17 -19.89
CA MET A 430 -17.24 -3.95 -19.55
C MET A 430 -15.92 -3.77 -20.33
N ILE A 431 -15.89 -4.19 -21.59
CA ILE A 431 -14.78 -3.92 -22.53
C ILE A 431 -15.28 -3.06 -23.70
N MET A 432 -14.82 -1.80 -23.71
CA MET A 432 -14.76 -0.90 -24.87
C MET A 432 -16.09 -0.37 -25.46
N LYS A 433 -16.56 0.78 -24.95
CA LYS A 433 -17.19 1.78 -25.82
C LYS A 433 -16.08 2.50 -26.60
N ASN A 434 -16.05 2.34 -27.92
CA ASN A 434 -15.20 3.13 -28.82
C ASN A 434 -15.81 4.51 -29.16
N ASP A 435 -16.92 4.89 -28.52
CA ASP A 435 -17.62 6.15 -28.81
C ASP A 435 -17.03 7.31 -27.99
N PRO A 436 -16.76 8.48 -28.61
CA PRO A 436 -16.27 9.65 -27.89
C PRO A 436 -17.27 10.16 -26.85
N MET A 437 -16.78 10.48 -25.65
CA MET A 437 -17.54 11.21 -24.64
C MET A 437 -17.69 12.66 -25.11
N ILE A 438 -18.91 13.07 -25.45
CA ILE A 438 -19.22 14.42 -25.95
C ILE A 438 -20.24 15.07 -25.02
N GLY A 439 -19.97 16.30 -24.58
CA GLY A 439 -20.86 17.00 -23.67
C GLY A 439 -20.64 18.51 -23.59
N ALA A 440 -21.28 19.12 -22.60
CA ALA A 440 -21.21 20.56 -22.32
C ALA A 440 -20.17 20.86 -21.24
N LEU A 441 -19.41 21.95 -21.43
CA LEU A 441 -18.64 22.57 -20.35
C LEU A 441 -19.53 23.61 -19.66
N THR A 442 -19.47 23.66 -18.33
CA THR A 442 -20.28 24.55 -17.49
C THR A 442 -19.40 25.48 -16.67
N ALA A 443 -19.83 26.72 -16.45
CA ALA A 443 -19.14 27.68 -15.59
C ALA A 443 -19.00 27.13 -14.15
N PRO A 444 -18.03 27.61 -13.35
CA PRO A 444 -17.95 27.31 -11.92
C PRO A 444 -19.22 27.67 -11.15
N SER A 445 -19.50 26.91 -10.08
CA SER A 445 -20.65 27.11 -9.20
C SER A 445 -20.30 26.73 -7.77
N GLY A 446 -20.41 27.68 -6.85
CA GLY A 446 -19.85 27.53 -5.50
C GLY A 446 -18.33 27.35 -5.56
N ASP A 447 -17.82 26.34 -4.86
CA ASP A 447 -16.39 26.00 -4.83
C ASP A 447 -15.98 25.01 -5.96
N ALA A 448 -16.94 24.53 -6.77
CA ALA A 448 -16.67 23.60 -7.87
C ALA A 448 -16.35 24.33 -9.19
N PRO A 449 -15.40 23.85 -10.01
CA PRO A 449 -15.05 24.45 -11.31
C PRO A 449 -16.10 24.20 -12.42
N PHE A 450 -17.25 23.63 -12.07
CA PHE A 450 -18.37 23.27 -12.95
C PHE A 450 -19.71 23.43 -12.20
N GLY A 451 -20.83 23.17 -12.89
CA GLY A 451 -22.19 23.16 -12.32
C GLY A 451 -22.99 24.46 -12.49
N GLY A 452 -22.43 25.46 -13.18
CA GLY A 452 -23.10 26.70 -13.58
C GLY A 452 -23.74 26.61 -14.98
N ASN A 453 -23.94 27.76 -15.62
CA ASN A 453 -24.46 27.83 -16.99
C ASN A 453 -23.48 27.20 -17.99
N THR A 454 -23.98 26.64 -19.09
CA THR A 454 -23.14 26.14 -20.19
C THR A 454 -22.33 27.27 -20.83
N VAL A 455 -21.02 27.06 -20.97
CA VAL A 455 -20.05 28.00 -21.56
C VAL A 455 -19.35 27.45 -22.82
N GLY A 456 -19.45 26.15 -23.06
CA GLY A 456 -18.78 25.50 -24.18
C GLY A 456 -19.12 24.03 -24.33
N THR A 457 -18.33 23.33 -25.14
CA THR A 457 -18.44 21.87 -25.35
C THR A 457 -17.09 21.17 -25.24
N PHE A 458 -17.14 19.86 -25.01
CA PHE A 458 -15.97 18.99 -25.02
C PHE A 458 -16.25 17.69 -25.79
N SER A 459 -15.17 17.05 -26.24
CA SER A 459 -15.12 15.71 -26.81
C SER A 459 -13.84 15.02 -26.32
N ILE A 460 -13.95 13.84 -25.73
CA ILE A 460 -12.82 12.99 -25.33
C ILE A 460 -12.97 11.62 -25.99
N SER A 461 -11.91 11.10 -26.59
CA SER A 461 -11.84 9.69 -27.00
C SER A 461 -10.50 9.08 -26.64
N VAL A 462 -10.51 7.80 -26.28
CA VAL A 462 -9.32 7.01 -25.99
C VAL A 462 -9.41 5.70 -26.75
N ASP A 463 -8.33 5.34 -27.44
CA ASP A 463 -8.26 4.11 -28.21
C ASP A 463 -7.62 2.96 -27.42
N ARG A 464 -7.51 1.79 -28.06
CA ARG A 464 -6.99 0.55 -27.45
C ARG A 464 -5.48 0.56 -27.16
N SER A 465 -4.79 1.65 -27.45
CA SER A 465 -3.38 1.88 -27.13
C SER A 465 -3.17 3.00 -26.10
N ASP A 466 -4.26 3.39 -25.41
CA ASP A 466 -4.33 4.52 -24.49
C ASP A 466 -3.94 5.85 -25.15
N HIS A 467 -4.18 5.97 -26.47
CA HIS A 467 -4.02 7.23 -27.19
C HIS A 467 -5.25 8.11 -27.03
N VAL A 468 -5.07 9.20 -26.30
CA VAL A 468 -6.12 10.13 -25.89
C VAL A 468 -6.22 11.29 -26.85
N ASN A 469 -7.45 11.63 -27.24
CA ASN A 469 -7.76 12.85 -27.97
C ASN A 469 -8.79 13.65 -27.16
N VAL A 470 -8.43 14.88 -26.76
CA VAL A 470 -9.33 15.83 -26.12
C VAL A 470 -9.54 17.00 -27.06
N THR A 471 -10.78 17.46 -27.22
CA THR A 471 -11.11 18.70 -27.94
C THR A 471 -12.13 19.47 -27.13
N THR A 472 -11.91 20.76 -26.95
CA THR A 472 -12.88 21.66 -26.28
C THR A 472 -13.12 22.91 -27.09
N HIS A 473 -14.24 23.58 -26.82
CA HIS A 473 -14.58 24.84 -27.47
C HIS A 473 -15.32 25.78 -26.51
N ILE A 474 -14.73 26.94 -26.22
CA ILE A 474 -15.35 28.05 -25.44
C ILE A 474 -15.22 29.33 -26.27
N THR A 475 -16.34 29.97 -26.60
CA THR A 475 -16.39 31.05 -27.61
C THR A 475 -16.10 32.45 -27.08
N SER A 476 -15.95 32.61 -25.76
CA SER A 476 -15.68 33.90 -25.12
C SER A 476 -14.40 33.82 -24.29
N THR A 477 -13.43 34.68 -24.63
CA THR A 477 -12.20 34.90 -23.85
C THR A 477 -12.15 36.35 -23.38
N SER A 478 -11.81 36.59 -22.11
CA SER A 478 -11.63 37.93 -21.55
C SER A 478 -10.46 38.67 -22.22
N SER A 479 -10.61 39.99 -22.41
CA SER A 479 -9.59 40.81 -23.04
C SER A 479 -8.29 40.83 -22.22
N GLY A 480 -7.21 40.33 -22.81
CA GLY A 480 -5.90 40.22 -22.16
C GLY A 480 -5.60 38.85 -21.53
N MET A 481 -6.51 37.88 -21.66
CA MET A 481 -6.34 36.50 -21.20
C MET A 481 -6.16 35.53 -22.39
N VAL A 482 -5.59 34.35 -22.10
CA VAL A 482 -5.60 33.16 -22.96
C VAL A 482 -6.31 32.03 -22.21
N GLN A 483 -6.95 31.09 -22.91
CA GLN A 483 -7.55 29.93 -22.24
C GLN A 483 -6.57 28.75 -22.26
N GLU A 484 -6.43 28.05 -21.13
CA GLU A 484 -5.68 26.79 -21.03
C GLU A 484 -6.57 25.64 -20.54
N GLY A 485 -6.35 24.44 -21.07
CA GLY A 485 -7.10 23.24 -20.70
C GLY A 485 -6.32 22.34 -19.76
N TRP A 486 -7.04 21.64 -18.88
CA TRP A 486 -6.47 20.80 -17.84
C TRP A 486 -7.32 19.56 -17.64
N LEU A 487 -6.68 18.39 -17.59
CA LEU A 487 -7.26 17.21 -16.95
C LEU A 487 -6.82 17.21 -15.48
N VAL A 488 -7.76 17.02 -14.57
CA VAL A 488 -7.58 17.12 -13.13
C VAL A 488 -8.05 15.82 -12.47
N ASP A 489 -7.14 15.18 -11.77
CA ASP A 489 -7.39 14.12 -10.79
C ASP A 489 -7.84 14.81 -9.49
N MET A 490 -9.05 14.51 -9.00
CA MET A 490 -9.57 15.13 -7.78
C MET A 490 -9.03 14.49 -6.51
N ASP A 491 -8.61 13.23 -6.55
CA ASP A 491 -8.13 12.47 -5.39
C ASP A 491 -6.68 12.83 -5.05
N SER A 492 -5.81 12.96 -6.07
CA SER A 492 -4.41 13.40 -5.90
C SER A 492 -4.23 14.91 -6.06
N GLY A 493 -5.20 15.61 -6.65
CA GLY A 493 -5.10 17.02 -7.02
C GLY A 493 -4.15 17.31 -8.18
N TYR A 494 -3.63 16.27 -8.85
CA TYR A 494 -2.74 16.38 -10.01
C TYR A 494 -3.45 17.01 -11.21
N LYS A 495 -2.72 17.83 -11.98
CA LYS A 495 -3.25 18.59 -13.12
C LYS A 495 -2.35 18.45 -14.33
N LEU A 496 -2.83 17.79 -15.36
CA LEU A 496 -2.17 17.69 -16.67
C LEU A 496 -2.62 18.85 -17.55
N SER A 497 -1.71 19.77 -17.89
CA SER A 497 -1.98 20.79 -18.91
C SER A 497 -2.15 20.14 -20.28
N LEU A 498 -3.23 20.51 -20.97
CA LEU A 498 -3.56 20.16 -22.34
C LEU A 498 -3.07 21.22 -23.34
N GLY A 499 -2.41 22.28 -22.84
CA GLY A 499 -2.01 23.46 -23.61
C GLY A 499 -3.10 24.52 -23.70
N LYS A 500 -2.89 25.50 -24.58
CA LYS A 500 -3.77 26.66 -24.79
C LYS A 500 -4.80 26.43 -25.89
N SER A 501 -5.89 27.19 -25.88
CA SER A 501 -6.80 27.28 -27.03
C SER A 501 -6.20 28.13 -28.17
N HIS A 502 -6.65 27.84 -29.39
CA HIS A 502 -6.41 28.66 -30.58
C HIS A 502 -7.30 29.92 -30.57
N ASP A 503 -6.98 30.92 -31.40
CA ASP A 503 -7.71 32.20 -31.51
C ASP A 503 -9.22 32.08 -31.81
N ASN A 504 -9.69 30.90 -32.25
CA ASN A 504 -11.10 30.60 -32.46
C ASN A 504 -11.80 30.01 -31.21
N GLY A 505 -11.13 29.94 -30.06
CA GLY A 505 -11.64 29.35 -28.82
C GLY A 505 -11.67 27.82 -28.81
N GLN A 506 -10.99 27.14 -29.74
CA GLN A 506 -10.86 25.67 -29.77
C GLN A 506 -9.53 25.23 -29.16
N LEU A 507 -9.54 24.25 -28.25
CA LEU A 507 -8.35 23.54 -27.78
C LEU A 507 -8.39 22.11 -28.30
N SER A 508 -7.23 21.57 -28.70
CA SER A 508 -7.08 20.18 -29.14
C SER A 508 -5.79 19.59 -28.58
N PHE A 509 -5.91 18.44 -27.92
CA PHE A 509 -4.80 17.66 -27.35
C PHE A 509 -4.87 16.23 -27.89
N SER A 510 -3.72 15.65 -28.24
CA SER A 510 -3.62 14.27 -28.74
C SER A 510 -2.30 13.64 -28.30
N GLN A 511 -2.35 12.63 -27.43
CA GLN A 511 -1.16 11.99 -26.87
C GLN A 511 -1.44 10.58 -26.33
N GLN A 512 -0.46 9.69 -26.42
CA GLN A 512 -0.49 8.40 -25.72
C GLN A 512 -0.21 8.61 -24.22
N MET A 513 -1.13 8.16 -23.37
CA MET A 513 -1.07 8.37 -21.92
C MET A 513 -0.92 7.04 -21.20
N VAL A 514 -0.06 6.98 -20.19
CA VAL A 514 0.24 5.72 -19.46
C VAL A 514 -0.93 5.26 -18.58
N ASN A 515 -1.72 6.20 -18.07
CA ASN A 515 -2.97 5.91 -17.39
C ASN A 515 -3.92 7.12 -17.57
N PRO A 516 -4.82 7.10 -18.58
CA PRO A 516 -5.73 8.21 -18.83
C PRO A 516 -6.97 8.19 -17.93
N TRP A 517 -7.19 7.12 -17.18
CA TRP A 517 -8.43 6.83 -16.43
C TRP A 517 -8.44 7.41 -15.00
N ILE A 518 -7.49 8.28 -14.66
CA ILE A 518 -7.31 8.89 -13.32
C ILE A 518 -7.79 10.34 -13.21
N TYR A 519 -8.42 10.89 -14.25
CA TYR A 519 -8.68 12.32 -14.37
C TYR A 519 -10.17 12.62 -14.31
N ASP A 520 -10.69 12.84 -13.11
CA ASP A 520 -12.13 12.99 -12.90
C ASP A 520 -12.73 14.25 -13.53
N VAL A 521 -11.94 15.30 -13.74
CA VAL A 521 -12.46 16.61 -14.18
C VAL A 521 -11.65 17.17 -15.34
N LEU A 522 -12.35 17.61 -16.39
CA LEU A 522 -11.80 18.48 -17.42
C LEU A 522 -12.13 19.94 -17.05
N VAL A 523 -11.10 20.80 -16.95
CA VAL A 523 -11.20 22.22 -16.59
C VAL A 523 -10.55 23.10 -17.66
N ILE A 524 -11.17 24.23 -17.97
CA ILE A 524 -10.58 25.33 -18.75
C ILE A 524 -10.38 26.54 -17.84
N THR A 525 -9.18 27.10 -17.81
CA THR A 525 -8.83 28.34 -17.10
C THR A 525 -8.67 29.52 -18.05
N GLU A 526 -8.79 30.75 -17.54
CA GLU A 526 -8.30 31.95 -18.22
C GLU A 526 -7.05 32.48 -17.50
N GLU A 527 -5.97 32.66 -18.26
CA GLU A 527 -4.65 33.03 -17.74
C GLU A 527 -4.18 34.35 -18.38
N PRO A 528 -3.58 35.28 -17.62
CA PRO A 528 -3.06 36.53 -18.17
C PRO A 528 -2.00 36.29 -19.25
N ILE A 529 -2.08 37.02 -20.36
CA ILE A 529 -1.05 36.93 -21.41
C ILE A 529 0.31 37.34 -20.84
N GLY A 530 1.24 36.39 -20.80
CA GLY A 530 2.57 36.58 -20.22
C GLY A 530 2.71 36.17 -18.76
N ASP A 531 1.72 35.46 -18.19
CA ASP A 531 1.91 34.78 -16.89
C ASP A 531 3.07 33.78 -16.96
N SER A 532 3.80 33.67 -15.84
CA SER A 532 4.95 32.79 -15.66
C SER A 532 4.75 31.79 -14.52
N ASN A 533 3.64 31.91 -13.77
CA ASN A 533 3.16 30.90 -12.85
C ASN A 533 2.74 29.63 -13.63
N PRO A 534 3.26 28.43 -13.30
CA PRO A 534 2.86 27.20 -13.98
C PRO A 534 1.58 26.56 -13.42
N ALA A 535 0.95 27.17 -12.41
CA ALA A 535 -0.28 26.64 -11.79
C ALA A 535 -1.54 27.26 -12.43
N PRO A 536 -2.60 26.45 -12.68
CA PRO A 536 -3.82 26.93 -13.32
C PRO A 536 -4.46 28.12 -12.61
N ASN A 537 -4.85 29.11 -13.40
CA ASN A 537 -5.49 30.34 -12.95
C ASN A 537 -7.02 30.15 -12.77
N VAL A 538 -7.82 31.21 -12.87
CA VAL A 538 -9.28 31.16 -12.64
C VAL A 538 -9.98 30.26 -13.66
N SER A 539 -10.70 29.25 -13.17
CA SER A 539 -11.56 28.39 -14.01
C SER A 539 -12.69 29.19 -14.65
N VAL A 540 -12.91 28.99 -15.95
CA VAL A 540 -14.02 29.60 -16.71
C VAL A 540 -15.02 28.58 -17.23
N GLY A 541 -14.65 27.31 -17.27
CA GLY A 541 -15.58 26.21 -17.49
C GLY A 541 -14.98 24.85 -17.12
N GLY A 542 -15.83 23.89 -16.79
CA GLY A 542 -15.41 22.53 -16.51
C GLY A 542 -16.54 21.51 -16.60
N VAL A 543 -16.19 20.24 -16.41
CA VAL A 543 -17.10 19.10 -16.37
C VAL A 543 -16.48 17.93 -15.60
N LEU A 544 -17.29 17.25 -14.79
CA LEU A 544 -16.97 15.94 -14.20
C LEU A 544 -17.13 14.88 -15.29
N LEU A 545 -16.13 14.03 -15.47
CA LEU A 545 -16.12 12.94 -16.45
C LEU A 545 -16.74 11.68 -15.84
N GLU A 546 -17.59 11.00 -16.60
CA GLU A 546 -18.18 9.72 -16.16
C GLU A 546 -17.15 8.58 -16.23
N THR A 547 -17.37 7.51 -15.45
CA THR A 547 -16.53 6.30 -15.50
C THR A 547 -16.43 5.75 -16.94
N PRO A 548 -15.23 5.42 -17.42
CA PRO A 548 -14.02 5.15 -16.65
C PRO A 548 -13.05 6.34 -16.50
N PHE A 549 -13.46 7.58 -16.81
CA PHE A 549 -12.59 8.76 -16.68
C PHE A 549 -12.65 9.43 -15.30
N GLY A 550 -13.81 9.47 -14.67
CA GLY A 550 -13.99 9.96 -13.30
C GLY A 550 -14.99 9.13 -12.52
N LEU A 551 -14.85 9.15 -11.19
CA LEU A 551 -15.75 8.47 -10.24
C LEU A 551 -17.06 9.22 -9.98
#